data_AF-A0A8E0R012-F1
#
_entry.id   AF-A0A8E0R012-F1
#
_cell.length_a   1.000
_cell.length_b   1.000
_cell.length_c   1.000
_cell.angle_alpha   90.00
_cell.angle_beta   90.00
_cell.angle_gamma   90.00
#
_symmetry.space_group_name_H-M   'P 1'
#
loop_
_entity.id
_entity.type
_entity.pdbx_description
1 polymer ?
#
loop_
_entity_poly.entity_id
_entity_poly.type
_entity_poly.pdbx_seq_one_letter_code
_entity_poly.pdbx_strand_id
1 'polypeptide(L)'
;MSERFGDAFDDLPMKLKGPGSRFMKAFESIKRDFGYSDEENVFELPLNMKLTDANPEHFNDDERLVLLSSADLQKIFRPVVQQILKLVRQQIKAVTAEAGKNVINRIILAGGFGDSEYLRSAFKRSFWSTNNITITVPDNPQAAIVQGAALRGLEGLRSSTKRCRRNYGWSWSVPFRVGQDQDTNAYYDRFTGKKMASGVMKWMITKGERYAENHVCTASLFRSHLEGEALKANLTLYSSDLDHAPERVEHPDFTELDLSTFERKSLLGTPLYKLQYDVNVVFGAQEGVLKFEAVSQGKVVGKTSINFHRPGFY
;
A
#
# COMPACT_ATOMS: atom_id res chain seq x y z
N MET A 1 15.08 10.31 25.71
CA MET A 1 14.83 11.23 26.84
C MET A 1 14.31 10.48 28.05
N SER A 2 13.20 9.72 27.93
CA SER A 2 12.75 8.81 29.00
C SER A 2 13.85 7.84 29.47
N GLU A 3 14.63 7.28 28.54
CA GLU A 3 15.80 6.45 28.90
C GLU A 3 16.86 7.17 29.76
N ARG A 4 17.05 8.49 29.57
CA ARG A 4 18.07 9.27 30.28
C ARG A 4 17.58 9.83 31.61
N PHE A 5 16.31 10.22 31.67
CA PHE A 5 15.77 11.05 32.75
C PHE A 5 14.59 10.40 33.46
N GLY A 6 14.10 9.25 32.98
CA GLY A 6 12.99 8.50 33.55
C GLY A 6 11.75 9.37 33.83
N ASP A 7 11.17 9.15 35.01
CA ASP A 7 9.97 9.83 35.50
C ASP A 7 10.12 11.36 35.52
N ALA A 8 11.33 11.90 35.74
CA ALA A 8 11.57 13.34 35.74
C ALA A 8 11.29 13.99 34.37
N PHE A 9 11.44 13.23 33.28
CA PHE A 9 11.01 13.64 31.95
C PHE A 9 9.57 13.19 31.65
N ASP A 10 9.20 11.98 32.04
CA ASP A 10 7.92 11.36 31.70
C ASP A 10 6.72 12.07 32.37
N ASP A 11 6.89 12.59 33.58
CA ASP A 11 5.86 13.33 34.32
C ASP A 11 5.73 14.80 33.91
N LEU A 12 6.62 15.30 33.05
CA LEU A 12 6.51 16.69 32.58
C LEU A 12 5.22 16.94 31.79
N PRO A 13 4.58 18.11 32.00
CA PRO A 13 3.46 18.54 31.17
C PRO A 13 3.83 18.59 29.67
N MET A 14 2.95 18.10 28.80
CA MET A 14 3.16 18.10 27.35
C MET A 14 3.45 19.50 26.77
N LYS A 15 2.96 20.58 27.39
CA LYS A 15 3.30 21.95 26.98
C LYS A 15 4.81 22.27 27.03
N LEU A 16 5.60 21.51 27.81
CA LEU A 16 7.04 21.71 27.97
C LEU A 16 7.87 20.82 27.04
N LYS A 17 7.39 19.61 26.72
CA LYS A 17 8.14 18.60 25.95
C LYS A 17 7.52 18.19 24.61
N GLY A 18 6.27 18.55 24.36
CA GLY A 18 5.52 18.17 23.17
C GLY A 18 5.73 19.13 21.98
N PRO A 19 5.09 18.85 20.83
CA PRO A 19 5.16 19.70 19.65
C PRO A 19 4.81 21.17 19.96
N GLY A 20 5.60 22.10 19.43
CA GLY A 20 5.40 23.55 19.65
C GLY A 20 6.00 24.11 20.94
N SER A 21 6.45 23.26 21.87
CA SER A 21 7.20 23.68 23.06
C SER A 21 8.56 24.31 22.71
N ARG A 22 9.15 25.06 23.66
CA ARG A 22 10.50 25.61 23.48
C ARG A 22 11.55 24.51 23.27
N PHE A 23 11.42 23.41 24.01
CA PHE A 23 12.26 22.23 23.88
C PHE A 23 12.22 21.66 22.45
N MET A 24 11.02 21.36 21.93
CA MET A 24 10.89 20.78 20.59
C MET A 24 11.25 21.75 19.47
N LYS A 25 11.03 23.06 19.65
CA LYS A 25 11.49 24.07 18.68
C LYS A 25 13.02 24.16 18.62
N ALA A 26 13.69 24.13 19.77
CA ALA A 26 15.15 24.09 19.83
C ALA A 26 15.68 22.80 19.17
N PHE A 27 15.08 21.66 19.51
CA PHE A 27 15.43 20.38 18.87
C PHE A 27 15.21 20.40 17.37
N GLU A 28 14.12 21.00 16.88
CA GLU A 28 13.86 21.13 15.45
C GLU A 28 14.97 21.94 14.75
N SER A 29 15.47 23.01 15.37
CA SER A 29 16.59 23.79 14.82
C SER A 29 17.86 22.94 14.73
N ILE A 30 18.24 22.29 15.84
CA ILE A 30 19.42 21.41 15.90
C ILE A 30 19.32 20.28 14.86
N LYS A 31 18.12 19.68 14.74
CA LYS A 31 17.83 18.61 13.78
C LYS A 31 18.02 19.07 12.33
N ARG A 32 17.66 20.32 12.00
CA ARG A 32 17.81 20.88 10.65
C ARG A 32 19.28 21.11 10.30
N ASP A 33 20.09 21.53 11.27
CA ASP A 33 21.51 21.84 11.07
C ASP A 33 22.42 20.61 11.21
N PHE A 34 21.86 19.45 11.60
CA PHE A 34 22.63 18.23 11.77
C PHE A 34 23.18 17.69 10.44
N GLY A 35 24.50 17.50 10.40
CA GLY A 35 25.25 16.96 9.27
C GLY A 35 25.97 18.00 8.41
N TYR A 36 25.86 19.30 8.72
CA TYR A 36 26.62 20.35 8.03
C TYR A 36 28.05 20.55 8.54
N SER A 37 28.35 20.10 9.76
CA SER A 37 29.69 20.11 10.34
C SER A 37 30.08 18.71 10.80
N ASP A 38 31.35 18.37 10.62
CA ASP A 38 31.97 17.14 11.14
C ASP A 38 32.51 17.33 12.58
N GLU A 39 32.41 18.54 13.13
CA GLU A 39 32.84 18.83 14.50
C GLU A 39 31.91 18.20 15.54
N GLU A 40 32.51 17.63 16.59
CA GLU A 40 31.77 17.18 17.77
C GLU A 40 31.22 18.40 18.51
N ASN A 41 29.90 18.54 18.49
CA ASN A 41 29.18 19.62 19.12
C ASN A 41 28.30 19.08 20.24
N VAL A 42 28.15 19.88 21.29
CA VAL A 42 27.15 19.68 22.33
C VAL A 42 26.07 20.75 22.15
N PHE A 43 24.85 20.29 21.95
CA PHE A 43 23.70 21.13 21.72
C PHE A 43 22.85 21.23 22.99
N GLU A 44 22.38 22.43 23.28
CA GLU A 44 21.62 22.70 24.49
C GLU A 44 20.13 22.84 24.19
N LEU A 45 19.32 22.13 24.97
CA LEU A 45 17.88 22.10 24.84
C LEU A 45 17.23 22.59 26.14
N PRO A 46 16.48 23.70 26.11
CA PRO A 46 15.84 24.22 27.32
C PRO A 46 14.72 23.28 27.77
N LEU A 47 14.91 22.63 28.92
CA LEU A 47 13.90 21.79 29.54
C LEU A 47 14.02 21.84 31.05
N ASN A 48 13.15 22.64 31.66
CA ASN A 48 13.12 22.84 33.11
C ASN A 48 12.65 21.57 33.83
N MET A 49 13.61 20.74 34.24
CA MET A 49 13.43 19.52 35.02
C MET A 49 14.10 19.67 36.38
N LYS A 50 13.65 18.89 37.36
CA LYS A 50 14.34 18.69 38.64
C LYS A 50 14.86 17.26 38.67
N LEU A 51 16.17 17.10 38.80
CA LEU A 51 16.82 15.80 38.93
C LEU A 51 17.42 15.71 40.32
N THR A 52 17.35 14.54 40.97
CA THR A 52 18.02 14.30 42.26
C THR A 52 19.50 14.02 42.08
N ASP A 53 19.87 13.33 40.99
CA ASP A 53 21.25 13.01 40.61
C ASP A 53 21.45 13.30 39.11
N ALA A 54 21.68 14.57 38.77
CA ALA A 54 21.89 14.96 37.37
C ALA A 54 23.24 14.47 36.85
N ASN A 55 23.25 13.80 35.68
CA ASN A 55 24.48 13.50 34.97
C ASN A 55 24.93 14.73 34.15
N PRO A 56 26.09 15.34 34.46
CA PRO A 56 26.57 16.54 33.78
C PRO A 56 26.89 16.33 32.29
N GLU A 57 27.04 15.09 31.81
CA GLU A 57 27.18 14.79 30.38
C GLU A 57 25.87 14.96 29.59
N HIS A 58 24.72 14.98 30.28
CA HIS A 58 23.40 14.97 29.65
C HIS A 58 22.49 16.10 30.13
N PHE A 59 22.81 16.74 31.25
CA PHE A 59 22.01 17.81 31.82
C PHE A 59 22.89 18.83 32.56
N ASN A 60 22.77 20.10 32.18
CA ASN A 60 23.29 21.23 32.95
C ASN A 60 22.23 21.61 34.00
N ASP A 61 22.48 21.29 35.27
CA ASP A 61 21.53 21.51 36.36
C ASP A 61 21.35 22.99 36.72
N ASP A 62 22.44 23.77 36.66
CA ASP A 62 22.42 25.21 36.96
C ASP A 62 21.53 25.98 35.98
N GLU A 63 21.64 25.66 34.68
CA GLU A 63 20.88 26.34 33.63
C GLU A 63 19.60 25.59 33.22
N ARG A 64 19.42 24.36 33.73
CA ARG A 64 18.32 23.44 33.42
C ARG A 64 18.19 23.16 31.92
N LEU A 65 19.31 22.78 31.31
CA LEU A 65 19.44 22.49 29.88
C LEU A 65 19.76 21.00 29.70
N VAL A 66 19.04 20.35 28.79
CA VAL A 66 19.41 19.02 28.30
C VAL A 66 20.54 19.17 27.29
N LEU A 67 21.60 18.39 27.45
CA LEU A 67 22.75 18.36 26.56
C LEU A 67 22.63 17.19 25.60
N LEU A 68 22.76 17.48 24.30
CA LEU A 68 22.78 16.49 23.22
C LEU A 68 24.10 16.55 22.49
N SER A 69 24.84 15.45 22.45
CA SER A 69 26.04 15.36 21.62
C SER A 69 25.72 15.07 20.15
N SER A 70 26.67 15.33 19.24
CA SER A 70 26.62 14.84 17.85
C SER A 70 26.39 13.32 17.79
N ALA A 71 26.94 12.54 18.73
CA ALA A 71 26.74 11.09 18.81
C ALA A 71 25.27 10.72 19.14
N ASP A 72 24.59 11.55 19.94
CA ASP A 72 23.18 11.34 20.28
C ASP A 72 22.28 11.60 19.08
N LEU A 73 22.51 12.70 18.36
CA LEU A 73 21.82 12.97 17.11
C LEU A 73 22.06 11.84 16.10
N GLN A 74 23.29 11.34 16.00
CA GLN A 74 23.59 10.21 15.13
C GLN A 74 22.81 8.95 15.54
N LYS A 75 22.72 8.63 16.84
CA LYS A 75 21.91 7.50 17.34
C LYS A 75 20.43 7.65 16.99
N ILE A 76 19.90 8.87 16.99
CA ILE A 76 18.51 9.16 16.62
C ILE A 76 18.31 9.01 15.09
N PHE A 77 19.18 9.59 14.27
CA PHE A 77 19.02 9.65 12.83
C PHE A 77 19.37 8.34 12.12
N ARG A 78 20.43 7.66 12.55
CA ARG A 78 20.98 6.46 11.90
C ARG A 78 19.93 5.38 11.62
N PRO A 79 19.09 4.94 12.58
CA PRO A 79 18.12 3.88 12.31
C PRO A 79 17.10 4.29 11.25
N VAL A 80 16.62 5.54 11.29
CA VAL A 80 15.65 6.07 10.31
C VAL A 80 16.28 6.13 8.92
N VAL A 81 17.48 6.68 8.79
CA VAL A 81 18.19 6.77 7.51
C VAL A 81 18.51 5.39 6.95
N GLN A 82 18.95 4.44 7.79
CA GLN A 82 19.23 3.06 7.35
C GLN A 82 17.99 2.35 6.80
N GLN A 83 16.81 2.56 7.42
CA GLN A 83 15.55 2.03 6.92
C GLN A 83 15.20 2.62 5.55
N ILE A 84 15.34 3.93 5.37
CA ILE A 84 15.11 4.60 4.08
C ILE A 84 16.06 4.03 3.00
N LEU A 85 17.35 3.91 3.30
CA LEU A 85 18.32 3.34 2.36
C LEU A 85 17.98 1.89 1.99
N LYS A 86 17.51 1.08 2.96
CA LYS A 86 17.07 -0.29 2.71
C LYS A 86 15.88 -0.34 1.74
N LEU A 87 14.87 0.49 1.95
CA LEU A 87 13.69 0.57 1.07
C LEU A 87 14.07 0.97 -0.35
N VAL A 88 14.95 1.97 -0.50
CA VAL A 88 15.42 2.41 -1.82
C VAL A 88 16.23 1.29 -2.52
N ARG A 89 17.09 0.56 -1.79
CA ARG A 89 17.80 -0.61 -2.35
C ARG A 89 16.85 -1.69 -2.84
N GLN A 90 15.76 -1.95 -2.12
CA GLN A 90 14.74 -2.93 -2.53
C GLN A 90 14.05 -2.49 -3.82
N GLN A 91 13.70 -1.21 -3.95
CA GLN A 91 13.12 -0.66 -5.18
C GLN A 91 14.08 -0.73 -6.37
N ILE A 92 15.36 -0.38 -6.16
CA ILE A 92 16.40 -0.50 -7.19
C ILE A 92 16.53 -1.97 -7.64
N LYS A 93 16.55 -2.91 -6.70
CA LYS A 93 16.63 -4.35 -7.00
C LYS A 93 15.42 -4.83 -7.81
N ALA A 94 14.21 -4.41 -7.44
CA ALA A 94 12.98 -4.77 -8.15
C ALA A 94 13.00 -4.27 -9.60
N VAL A 95 13.34 -2.99 -9.81
CA VAL A 95 13.45 -2.42 -11.16
C VAL A 95 14.58 -3.07 -11.95
N THR A 96 15.70 -3.39 -11.31
CA THR A 96 16.83 -4.05 -11.97
C THR A 96 16.45 -5.46 -12.46
N ALA A 97 15.60 -6.17 -11.72
CA ALA A 97 15.10 -7.48 -12.12
C ALA A 97 14.09 -7.40 -13.28
N GLU A 98 13.25 -6.36 -13.31
CA GLU A 98 12.22 -6.16 -14.36
C GLU A 98 12.81 -5.59 -15.66
N ALA A 99 13.71 -4.62 -15.56
CA ALA A 99 14.15 -3.79 -16.69
C ALA A 99 15.66 -3.85 -16.97
N GLY A 100 16.44 -4.60 -16.18
CA GLY A 100 17.89 -4.73 -16.32
C GLY A 100 18.69 -3.71 -15.52
N LYS A 101 20.02 -3.81 -15.59
CA LYS A 101 20.95 -2.93 -14.84
C LYS A 101 20.98 -1.51 -15.41
N ASN A 102 21.32 -0.54 -14.57
CA ASN A 102 21.54 0.87 -14.94
C ASN A 102 20.33 1.63 -15.51
N VAL A 103 19.11 1.12 -15.30
CA VAL A 103 17.87 1.79 -15.70
C VAL A 103 17.59 3.03 -14.84
N ILE A 104 17.97 2.99 -13.56
CA ILE A 104 17.86 4.12 -12.64
C ILE A 104 19.17 4.89 -12.68
N ASN A 105 19.12 6.16 -13.10
CA ASN A 105 20.30 7.02 -13.20
C ASN A 105 20.29 8.19 -12.20
N ARG A 106 19.15 8.44 -11.53
CA ARG A 106 19.00 9.59 -10.63
C ARG A 106 18.03 9.29 -9.48
N ILE A 107 18.36 9.80 -8.30
CA ILE A 107 17.46 9.93 -7.14
C ILE A 107 17.33 11.41 -6.82
N ILE A 108 16.10 11.88 -6.67
CA ILE A 108 15.78 13.27 -6.29
C ILE A 108 15.24 13.26 -4.87
N LEU A 109 15.90 13.96 -3.95
CA LEU A 109 15.45 14.11 -2.58
C LEU A 109 14.55 15.36 -2.49
N ALA A 110 13.26 15.15 -2.26
CA ALA A 110 12.28 16.23 -2.12
C ALA A 110 11.56 16.12 -0.75
N GLY A 111 10.88 17.19 -0.35
CA GLY A 111 10.25 17.35 0.96
C GLY A 111 11.23 17.83 2.05
N GLY A 112 10.70 18.11 3.25
CA GLY A 112 11.48 18.70 4.34
C GLY A 112 12.67 17.88 4.81
N PHE A 113 12.56 16.56 4.84
CA PHE A 113 13.69 15.72 5.22
C PHE A 113 14.75 15.57 4.11
N GLY A 114 14.38 15.84 2.85
CA GLY A 114 15.33 15.89 1.73
C GLY A 114 16.37 16.99 1.86
N ASP A 115 16.11 17.98 2.71
CA ASP A 115 17.01 19.09 3.05
C ASP A 115 18.08 18.71 4.09
N SER A 116 17.98 17.52 4.72
CA SER A 116 18.96 17.07 5.71
C SER A 116 20.29 16.70 5.05
N GLU A 117 21.38 17.39 5.42
CA GLU A 117 22.72 17.06 4.90
C GLU A 117 23.17 15.67 5.37
N TYR A 118 22.82 15.25 6.59
CA TYR A 118 23.06 13.87 7.05
C TYR A 118 22.43 12.82 6.13
N LEU A 119 21.16 13.01 5.73
CA LEU A 119 20.47 12.14 4.78
C LEU A 119 21.14 12.17 3.40
N ARG A 120 21.40 13.37 2.87
CA ARG A 120 22.02 13.56 1.55
C ARG A 120 23.37 12.88 1.45
N SER A 121 24.22 13.07 2.46
CA SER A 121 25.54 12.45 2.55
C SER A 121 25.44 10.92 2.63
N ALA A 122 24.48 10.38 3.37
CA ALA A 122 24.23 8.93 3.41
C ALA A 122 23.78 8.37 2.05
N PHE A 123 22.92 9.08 1.32
CA PHE A 123 22.48 8.71 -0.03
C PHE A 123 23.62 8.74 -1.05
N LYS A 124 24.45 9.80 -1.03
CA LYS A 124 25.64 9.88 -1.88
C LYS A 124 26.55 8.67 -1.65
N ARG A 125 26.91 8.39 -0.40
CA ARG A 125 27.76 7.23 -0.07
C ARG A 125 27.15 5.90 -0.51
N SER A 126 25.82 5.74 -0.39
CA SER A 126 25.17 4.45 -0.65
C SER A 126 24.85 4.18 -2.12
N PHE A 127 24.67 5.20 -2.96
CA PHE A 127 24.11 5.00 -4.31
C PHE A 127 24.92 5.65 -5.42
N TRP A 128 25.58 6.78 -5.15
CA TRP A 128 26.52 7.34 -6.12
C TRP A 128 27.73 6.41 -6.24
N SER A 129 28.37 6.08 -5.12
CA SER A 129 29.58 5.27 -5.11
C SER A 129 29.38 3.82 -5.56
N THR A 130 28.18 3.27 -5.39
CA THR A 130 27.89 1.84 -5.66
C THR A 130 27.22 1.60 -7.01
N ASN A 131 26.38 2.53 -7.47
CA ASN A 131 25.52 2.32 -8.65
C ASN A 131 25.64 3.43 -9.69
N ASN A 132 26.51 4.43 -9.47
CA ASN A 132 26.63 5.62 -10.32
C ASN A 132 25.29 6.37 -10.47
N ILE A 133 24.45 6.35 -9.43
CA ILE A 133 23.15 7.02 -9.41
C ILE A 133 23.34 8.44 -8.90
N THR A 134 22.99 9.43 -9.73
CA THR A 134 23.11 10.85 -9.39
C THR A 134 22.13 11.22 -8.27
N ILE A 135 22.63 11.79 -7.18
CA ILE A 135 21.78 12.31 -6.09
C ILE A 135 21.56 13.81 -6.30
N THR A 136 20.30 14.20 -6.54
CA THR A 136 19.90 15.58 -6.76
C THR A 136 19.04 16.06 -5.59
N VAL A 137 19.35 17.25 -5.07
CA VAL A 137 18.53 17.95 -4.09
C VAL A 137 18.11 19.26 -4.76
N PRO A 138 16.81 19.53 -4.93
CA PRO A 138 16.33 20.82 -5.46
C PRO A 138 16.76 21.98 -4.56
N ASP A 139 16.82 23.21 -5.10
CA ASP A 139 17.17 24.40 -4.31
C ASP A 139 16.20 24.65 -3.15
N ASN A 140 14.94 24.26 -3.31
CA ASN A 140 13.94 24.25 -2.25
C ASN A 140 13.24 22.87 -2.21
N PRO A 141 13.80 21.89 -1.49
CA PRO A 141 13.22 20.54 -1.43
C PRO A 141 11.79 20.54 -0.89
N GLN A 142 11.48 21.42 0.07
CA GLN A 142 10.15 21.54 0.68
C GLN A 142 9.10 22.02 -0.32
N ALA A 143 9.44 23.00 -1.16
CA ALA A 143 8.54 23.55 -2.15
C ALA A 143 8.49 22.73 -3.45
N ALA A 144 9.47 21.86 -3.72
CA ALA A 144 9.60 21.16 -5.00
C ALA A 144 8.33 20.40 -5.43
N ILE A 145 7.62 19.79 -4.48
CA ILE A 145 6.39 19.04 -4.75
C ILE A 145 5.27 19.99 -5.20
N VAL A 146 5.03 21.07 -4.46
CA VAL A 146 3.97 22.04 -4.77
C VAL A 146 4.30 22.88 -6.01
N GLN A 147 5.57 23.22 -6.22
CA GLN A 147 6.04 23.88 -7.44
C GLN A 147 5.82 22.99 -8.67
N GLY A 148 6.18 21.70 -8.58
CA GLY A 148 5.90 20.74 -9.65
C GLY A 148 4.41 20.61 -9.95
N ALA A 149 3.57 20.59 -8.91
CA ALA A 149 2.12 20.55 -9.07
C ALA A 149 1.56 21.83 -9.73
N ALA A 150 2.05 23.00 -9.34
CA ALA A 150 1.65 24.28 -9.93
C ALA A 150 2.05 24.39 -11.40
N LEU A 151 3.30 24.06 -11.74
CA LEU A 151 3.79 23.98 -13.12
C LEU A 151 2.93 23.02 -13.94
N ARG A 152 2.62 21.85 -13.38
CA ARG A 152 1.78 20.87 -14.05
C ARG A 152 0.35 21.37 -14.27
N GLY A 153 -0.19 22.15 -13.34
CA GLY A 153 -1.49 22.78 -13.49
C GLY A 153 -1.53 23.76 -14.66
N LEU A 154 -0.45 24.52 -14.89
CA LEU A 154 -0.31 25.46 -16.00
C LEU A 154 -0.20 24.76 -17.37
N GLU A 155 0.55 23.66 -17.43
CA GLU A 155 0.71 22.86 -18.66
C GLU A 155 -0.49 21.95 -18.97
N GLY A 156 -1.41 21.82 -18.01
CA GLY A 156 -2.54 20.89 -18.05
C GLY A 156 -2.19 19.49 -17.50
N LEU A 157 -3.19 18.83 -16.92
CA LEU A 157 -3.04 17.55 -16.21
C LEU A 157 -2.81 16.31 -17.10
N ARG A 158 -2.45 16.47 -18.37
CA ARG A 158 -2.47 15.39 -19.38
C ARG A 158 -1.28 14.44 -19.30
N SER A 159 -1.33 13.45 -18.41
CA SER A 159 -0.36 12.36 -18.42
C SER A 159 -0.45 11.63 -19.76
N SER A 160 0.62 11.60 -20.56
CA SER A 160 0.62 10.90 -21.85
C SER A 160 0.39 9.40 -21.71
N THR A 161 0.80 8.83 -20.56
CA THR A 161 0.63 7.41 -20.23
C THR A 161 0.36 7.22 -18.74
N LYS A 162 -0.50 6.26 -18.40
CA LYS A 162 -0.84 5.81 -17.05
C LYS A 162 -0.49 4.33 -16.91
N ARG A 163 -0.31 3.87 -15.67
CA ARG A 163 -0.12 2.44 -15.34
C ARG A 163 -1.35 1.93 -14.59
N CYS A 164 -1.91 0.81 -15.01
CA CYS A 164 -3.06 0.22 -14.34
C CYS A 164 -2.67 -0.35 -12.99
N ARG A 165 -3.44 -0.05 -11.94
CA ARG A 165 -3.12 -0.46 -10.56
C ARG A 165 -3.70 -1.82 -10.17
N ARG A 166 -4.67 -2.32 -10.93
CA ARG A 166 -5.44 -3.54 -10.68
C ARG A 166 -5.75 -4.23 -12.00
N ASN A 167 -6.08 -5.50 -11.92
CA ASN A 167 -6.73 -6.20 -13.03
C ASN A 167 -8.20 -5.80 -13.05
N TYR A 168 -8.73 -5.40 -14.20
CA TYR A 168 -10.16 -5.09 -14.38
C TYR A 168 -10.76 -5.93 -15.50
N GLY A 169 -11.89 -6.56 -15.23
CA GLY A 169 -12.50 -7.52 -16.13
C GLY A 169 -13.89 -7.94 -15.68
N TRP A 170 -14.43 -8.97 -16.32
CA TRP A 170 -15.70 -9.59 -15.93
C TRP A 170 -15.63 -11.10 -16.05
N SER A 171 -16.60 -11.78 -15.44
CA SER A 171 -16.78 -13.22 -15.60
C SER A 171 -17.52 -13.54 -16.91
N TRP A 172 -17.02 -14.53 -17.63
CA TRP A 172 -17.49 -14.94 -18.96
C TRP A 172 -17.58 -16.48 -19.03
N SER A 173 -18.31 -16.99 -20.03
CA SER A 173 -18.38 -18.44 -20.34
C SER A 173 -17.57 -18.89 -21.55
N VAL A 174 -16.50 -19.67 -21.35
CA VAL A 174 -15.66 -20.20 -22.44
C VAL A 174 -16.10 -21.61 -22.85
N PRO A 175 -15.73 -22.14 -24.03
CA PRO A 175 -15.92 -23.56 -24.34
C PRO A 175 -15.28 -24.44 -23.27
N PHE A 176 -15.98 -25.49 -22.85
CA PHE A 176 -15.52 -26.37 -21.77
C PHE A 176 -14.21 -27.08 -22.15
N ARG A 177 -13.16 -26.91 -21.33
CA ARG A 177 -11.85 -27.49 -21.56
C ARG A 177 -11.72 -28.77 -20.74
N VAL A 178 -11.74 -29.91 -21.44
CA VAL A 178 -11.63 -31.24 -20.83
C VAL A 178 -10.34 -31.34 -20.02
N GLY A 179 -10.45 -31.74 -18.76
CA GLY A 179 -9.32 -31.89 -17.84
C GLY A 179 -8.84 -30.60 -17.15
N GLN A 180 -9.39 -29.44 -17.50
CA GLN A 180 -9.09 -28.16 -16.86
C GLN A 180 -10.29 -27.58 -16.11
N ASP A 181 -11.46 -27.61 -16.74
CA ASP A 181 -12.69 -27.08 -16.15
C ASP A 181 -13.43 -28.17 -15.36
N GLN A 182 -13.95 -27.80 -14.19
CA GLN A 182 -14.79 -28.70 -13.39
C GLN A 182 -16.23 -28.72 -13.94
N ASP A 183 -16.86 -29.90 -13.92
CA ASP A 183 -18.24 -30.06 -14.37
C ASP A 183 -19.26 -29.22 -13.59
N THR A 184 -18.96 -28.88 -12.33
CA THR A 184 -19.76 -27.96 -11.50
C THR A 184 -19.92 -26.57 -12.11
N ASN A 185 -18.96 -26.16 -12.95
CA ASN A 185 -18.98 -24.87 -13.65
C ASN A 185 -19.51 -24.99 -15.08
N ALA A 186 -19.85 -26.21 -15.53
CA ALA A 186 -20.21 -26.51 -16.90
C ALA A 186 -21.72 -26.34 -17.15
N TYR A 187 -22.06 -25.90 -18.35
CA TYR A 187 -23.44 -25.87 -18.84
C TYR A 187 -23.47 -26.01 -20.35
N TYR A 188 -24.63 -26.32 -20.92
CA TYR A 188 -24.81 -26.33 -22.38
C TYR A 188 -25.40 -24.99 -22.82
N ASP A 189 -24.70 -24.28 -23.72
CA ASP A 189 -25.23 -23.03 -24.28
C ASP A 189 -26.50 -23.29 -25.08
N ARG A 190 -27.54 -22.50 -24.79
CA ARG A 190 -28.90 -22.73 -25.32
C ARG A 190 -29.00 -22.48 -26.83
N PHE A 191 -28.13 -21.63 -27.39
CA PHE A 191 -28.17 -21.29 -28.82
C PHE A 191 -27.30 -22.23 -29.65
N THR A 192 -26.08 -22.51 -29.20
CA THR A 192 -25.10 -23.33 -29.94
C THR A 192 -25.14 -24.81 -29.59
N GLY A 193 -25.76 -25.19 -28.46
CA GLY A 193 -25.76 -26.55 -27.93
C GLY A 193 -24.41 -27.05 -27.42
N LYS A 194 -23.38 -26.18 -27.35
CA LYS A 194 -22.03 -26.57 -26.94
C LYS A 194 -21.88 -26.58 -25.43
N LYS A 195 -21.06 -27.49 -24.90
CA LYS A 195 -20.66 -27.50 -23.48
C LYS A 195 -19.69 -26.34 -23.23
N MET A 196 -20.04 -25.48 -22.28
CA MET A 196 -19.33 -24.27 -21.88
C MET A 196 -18.96 -24.36 -20.40
N ALA A 197 -17.92 -23.64 -19.99
CA ALA A 197 -17.55 -23.40 -18.59
C ALA A 197 -17.79 -21.94 -18.24
N SER A 198 -18.65 -21.67 -17.26
CA SER A 198 -18.88 -20.33 -16.69
C SER A 198 -17.74 -19.92 -15.75
N GLY A 199 -17.75 -18.72 -15.19
CA GLY A 199 -16.86 -18.32 -14.10
C GLY A 199 -15.42 -17.95 -14.50
N VAL A 200 -15.05 -18.04 -15.78
CA VAL A 200 -13.71 -17.66 -16.27
C VAL A 200 -13.62 -16.14 -16.41
N MET A 201 -12.51 -15.56 -15.99
CA MET A 201 -12.28 -14.13 -16.06
C MET A 201 -11.79 -13.70 -17.44
N LYS A 202 -12.45 -12.69 -18.00
CA LYS A 202 -11.95 -11.90 -19.13
C LYS A 202 -11.40 -10.58 -18.59
N TRP A 203 -10.08 -10.51 -18.42
CA TRP A 203 -9.38 -9.28 -18.05
C TRP A 203 -9.20 -8.39 -19.29
N MET A 204 -9.69 -7.15 -19.21
CA MET A 204 -9.58 -6.17 -20.29
C MET A 204 -8.34 -5.30 -20.16
N ILE A 205 -7.87 -5.11 -18.93
CA ILE A 205 -6.61 -4.44 -18.62
C ILE A 205 -6.02 -5.09 -17.37
N THR A 206 -4.73 -5.33 -17.40
CA THR A 206 -4.02 -6.04 -16.33
C THR A 206 -3.24 -5.09 -15.42
N LYS A 207 -3.00 -5.52 -14.18
CA LYS A 207 -2.19 -4.76 -13.23
C LYS A 207 -0.79 -4.56 -13.81
N GLY A 208 -0.30 -3.33 -13.78
CA GLY A 208 1.00 -2.96 -14.30
C GLY A 208 1.01 -2.58 -15.79
N GLU A 209 -0.06 -2.83 -16.54
CA GLU A 209 -0.20 -2.47 -17.94
C GLU A 209 -0.18 -0.94 -18.14
N ARG A 210 0.52 -0.47 -19.18
CA ARG A 210 0.57 0.97 -19.52
C ARG A 210 -0.48 1.29 -20.57
N TYR A 211 -1.21 2.37 -20.37
CA TYR A 211 -2.25 2.83 -21.29
C TYR A 211 -2.22 4.33 -21.47
N ALA A 212 -2.60 4.79 -22.66
CA ALA A 212 -2.67 6.21 -23.00
C ALA A 212 -4.01 6.82 -22.57
N GLU A 213 -4.12 8.14 -22.68
CA GLU A 213 -5.42 8.82 -22.60
C GLU A 213 -6.36 8.30 -23.70
N ASN A 214 -7.65 8.15 -23.38
CA ASN A 214 -8.67 7.56 -24.27
C ASN A 214 -8.37 6.12 -24.75
N HIS A 215 -7.60 5.35 -23.98
CA HIS A 215 -7.41 3.93 -24.25
C HIS A 215 -8.74 3.18 -24.15
N VAL A 216 -9.10 2.45 -25.21
CA VAL A 216 -10.34 1.66 -25.30
C VAL A 216 -9.99 0.19 -25.52
N CYS A 217 -10.45 -0.66 -24.61
CA CYS A 217 -10.47 -2.10 -24.79
C CYS A 217 -11.89 -2.53 -25.18
N THR A 218 -12.01 -3.27 -26.28
CA THR A 218 -13.31 -3.79 -26.75
C THR A 218 -13.32 -5.30 -26.68
N ALA A 219 -14.41 -5.88 -26.18
CA ALA A 219 -14.68 -7.30 -26.31
C ALA A 219 -16.15 -7.54 -26.64
N SER A 220 -16.39 -8.47 -27.56
CA SER A 220 -17.74 -8.80 -28.02
C SER A 220 -18.37 -9.84 -27.12
N LEU A 221 -19.54 -9.51 -26.56
CA LEU A 221 -20.32 -10.38 -25.69
C LEU A 221 -21.51 -10.95 -26.46
N PHE A 222 -21.81 -12.22 -26.21
CA PHE A 222 -22.97 -12.89 -26.76
C PHE A 222 -23.84 -13.42 -25.62
N ARG A 223 -25.15 -13.20 -25.71
CA ARG A 223 -26.13 -13.71 -24.76
C ARG A 223 -27.28 -14.33 -25.52
N SER A 224 -27.53 -15.59 -25.24
CA SER A 224 -28.72 -16.31 -25.71
C SER A 224 -29.96 -15.73 -25.00
N HIS A 225 -30.91 -15.24 -25.79
CA HIS A 225 -32.14 -14.60 -25.33
C HIS A 225 -33.36 -15.33 -25.86
N LEU A 226 -34.34 -15.59 -25.01
CA LEU A 226 -35.62 -16.20 -25.40
C LEU A 226 -36.70 -15.12 -25.56
N GLU A 227 -37.64 -15.37 -26.47
CA GLU A 227 -38.81 -14.51 -26.63
C GLU A 227 -39.59 -14.41 -25.31
N GLY A 228 -39.88 -13.18 -24.88
CA GLY A 228 -40.54 -12.90 -23.60
C GLY A 228 -39.61 -12.74 -22.39
N GLU A 229 -38.30 -13.01 -22.51
CA GLU A 229 -37.33 -12.64 -21.46
C GLU A 229 -37.17 -11.10 -21.40
N ALA A 230 -36.78 -10.58 -20.24
CA ALA A 230 -36.50 -9.16 -20.10
C ALA A 230 -35.29 -8.76 -20.97
N LEU A 231 -35.43 -7.67 -21.74
CA LEU A 231 -34.35 -7.07 -22.56
C LEU A 231 -33.29 -6.32 -21.74
N LYS A 232 -33.18 -6.64 -20.44
CA LYS A 232 -32.16 -6.08 -19.53
C LYS A 232 -31.17 -7.17 -19.15
N ALA A 233 -29.89 -6.81 -19.16
CA ALA A 233 -28.79 -7.68 -18.77
C ALA A 233 -27.90 -6.95 -17.76
N ASN A 234 -27.48 -7.63 -16.71
CA ASN A 234 -26.48 -7.13 -15.78
C ASN A 234 -25.11 -7.72 -16.15
N LEU A 235 -24.08 -6.90 -16.21
CA LEU A 235 -22.69 -7.32 -16.35
C LEU A 235 -21.93 -6.88 -15.08
N THR A 236 -21.41 -7.85 -14.33
CA THR A 236 -20.61 -7.57 -13.13
C THR A 236 -19.16 -7.36 -13.51
N LEU A 237 -18.64 -6.16 -13.24
CA LEU A 237 -17.21 -5.87 -13.35
C LEU A 237 -16.50 -6.25 -12.04
N TYR A 238 -15.36 -6.92 -12.17
CA TYR A 238 -14.50 -7.33 -11.08
C TYR A 238 -13.17 -6.58 -11.13
N SER A 239 -12.58 -6.40 -9.95
CA SER A 239 -11.22 -5.90 -9.78
C SER A 239 -10.38 -6.85 -8.94
N SER A 240 -9.12 -7.07 -9.30
CA SER A 240 -8.18 -7.86 -8.51
C SER A 240 -6.87 -7.10 -8.28
N ASP A 241 -6.39 -7.12 -7.03
CA ASP A 241 -5.12 -6.55 -6.59
C ASP A 241 -3.92 -7.50 -6.76
N LEU A 242 -4.16 -8.76 -7.16
CA LEU A 242 -3.10 -9.76 -7.37
C LEU A 242 -2.17 -9.36 -8.52
N ASP A 243 -0.88 -9.67 -8.38
CA ASP A 243 0.11 -9.42 -9.44
C ASP A 243 -0.12 -10.33 -10.66
N HIS A 244 -0.61 -11.54 -10.42
CA HIS A 244 -1.09 -12.44 -11.47
C HIS A 244 -2.62 -12.45 -11.47
N ALA A 245 -3.21 -12.07 -12.60
CA ALA A 245 -4.65 -12.00 -12.74
C ALA A 245 -5.26 -13.42 -12.60
N PRO A 246 -6.21 -13.63 -11.68
CA PRO A 246 -6.77 -14.96 -11.46
C PRO A 246 -7.61 -15.40 -12.66
N GLU A 247 -7.58 -16.69 -12.97
CA GLU A 247 -8.27 -17.24 -14.14
C GLU A 247 -9.79 -17.28 -13.95
N ARG A 248 -10.28 -17.40 -12.71
CA ARG A 248 -11.71 -17.59 -12.41
C ARG A 248 -12.19 -16.68 -11.28
N VAL A 249 -13.49 -16.44 -11.23
CA VAL A 249 -14.16 -15.84 -10.06
C VAL A 249 -14.29 -16.90 -8.98
N GLU A 250 -13.85 -16.58 -7.76
CA GLU A 250 -14.17 -17.37 -6.57
C GLU A 250 -15.63 -17.10 -6.19
N HIS A 251 -16.49 -18.10 -6.40
CA HIS A 251 -17.84 -18.12 -5.85
C HIS A 251 -17.83 -18.89 -4.51
N PRO A 252 -18.70 -18.55 -3.55
CA PRO A 252 -18.91 -19.37 -2.37
C PRO A 252 -19.32 -20.79 -2.79
N ASP A 253 -18.70 -21.79 -2.18
CA ASP A 253 -18.93 -23.21 -2.51
C ASP A 253 -19.93 -23.81 -1.51
N PHE A 254 -21.10 -24.18 -2.00
CA PHE A 254 -22.18 -24.72 -1.19
C PHE A 254 -22.25 -26.26 -1.25
N THR A 255 -21.27 -26.95 -1.85
CA THR A 255 -21.29 -28.41 -2.03
C THR A 255 -21.32 -29.20 -0.72
N GLU A 256 -20.77 -28.65 0.38
CA GLU A 256 -20.78 -29.29 1.71
C GLU A 256 -22.03 -28.97 2.54
N LEU A 257 -22.98 -28.19 2.00
CA LEU A 257 -24.24 -27.92 2.70
C LEU A 257 -25.26 -29.04 2.47
N ASP A 258 -26.00 -29.34 3.54
CA ASP A 258 -27.23 -30.11 3.42
C ASP A 258 -28.32 -29.23 2.80
N LEU A 259 -28.58 -29.42 1.50
CA LEU A 259 -29.55 -28.62 0.75
C LEU A 259 -31.00 -28.83 1.22
N SER A 260 -31.29 -29.89 1.99
CA SER A 260 -32.64 -30.18 2.48
C SER A 260 -33.17 -29.16 3.49
N THR A 261 -32.26 -28.38 4.08
CA THR A 261 -32.58 -27.35 5.07
C THR A 261 -32.98 -26.01 4.43
N PHE A 262 -32.90 -25.87 3.10
CA PHE A 262 -33.24 -24.65 2.37
C PHE A 262 -34.63 -24.72 1.76
N GLU A 263 -35.29 -23.56 1.63
CA GLU A 263 -36.59 -23.46 0.96
C GLU A 263 -36.48 -23.99 -0.47
N ARG A 264 -37.29 -24.99 -0.80
CA ARG A 264 -37.25 -25.70 -2.08
C ARG A 264 -38.54 -25.50 -2.87
N LYS A 265 -38.41 -25.27 -4.17
CA LYS A 265 -39.49 -25.37 -5.17
C LYS A 265 -39.09 -26.35 -6.26
N SER A 266 -40.03 -26.87 -7.03
CA SER A 266 -39.75 -27.70 -8.21
C SER A 266 -40.07 -26.92 -9.47
N LEU A 267 -39.11 -26.85 -10.40
CA LEU A 267 -39.30 -26.26 -11.72
C LEU A 267 -38.99 -27.35 -12.76
N LEU A 268 -39.98 -27.72 -13.58
CA LEU A 268 -39.85 -28.75 -14.62
C LEU A 268 -39.28 -30.10 -14.11
N GLY A 269 -39.68 -30.51 -12.91
CA GLY A 269 -39.19 -31.74 -12.27
C GLY A 269 -37.81 -31.63 -11.61
N THR A 270 -37.12 -30.50 -11.76
CA THR A 270 -35.83 -30.24 -11.08
C THR A 270 -36.05 -29.46 -9.78
N PRO A 271 -35.46 -29.90 -8.65
CA PRO A 271 -35.53 -29.15 -7.40
C PRO A 271 -34.67 -27.87 -7.49
N LEU A 272 -35.29 -26.74 -7.19
CA LEU A 272 -34.69 -25.41 -7.08
C LEU A 272 -34.64 -25.02 -5.60
N TYR A 273 -33.45 -24.70 -5.09
CA TYR A 273 -33.24 -24.29 -3.71
C TYR A 273 -32.97 -22.80 -3.62
N LYS A 274 -33.60 -22.12 -2.66
CA LYS A 274 -33.32 -20.73 -2.34
C LYS A 274 -32.23 -20.67 -1.27
N LEU A 275 -30.99 -20.51 -1.72
CA LEU A 275 -29.81 -20.42 -0.84
C LEU A 275 -29.71 -19.00 -0.26
N GLN A 276 -29.95 -18.87 1.04
CA GLN A 276 -29.74 -17.63 1.79
C GLN A 276 -28.48 -17.75 2.65
N TYR A 277 -27.59 -16.76 2.57
CA TYR A 277 -26.34 -16.71 3.33
C TYR A 277 -25.95 -15.27 3.62
N ASP A 278 -25.25 -15.08 4.72
CA ASP A 278 -24.72 -13.79 5.16
C ASP A 278 -23.23 -13.70 4.80
N VAL A 279 -22.80 -12.51 4.38
CA VAL A 279 -21.37 -12.25 4.15
C VAL A 279 -20.85 -11.43 5.33
N ASN A 280 -20.04 -12.07 6.15
CA ASN A 280 -19.37 -11.44 7.28
C ASN A 280 -18.07 -10.80 6.80
N VAL A 281 -17.91 -9.51 7.09
CA VAL A 281 -16.66 -8.77 6.85
C VAL A 281 -16.00 -8.54 8.20
N VAL A 282 -14.86 -9.19 8.43
CA VAL A 282 -14.11 -9.07 9.68
C VAL A 282 -13.01 -8.02 9.51
N PHE A 283 -13.22 -6.88 10.16
CA PHE A 283 -12.23 -5.80 10.24
C PHE A 283 -11.22 -6.12 11.36
N GLY A 284 -9.92 -6.02 11.07
CA GLY A 284 -8.87 -6.11 12.09
C GLY A 284 -8.32 -7.52 12.39
N ALA A 285 -8.51 -8.49 11.49
CA ALA A 285 -8.01 -9.85 11.66
C ALA A 285 -6.49 -9.96 11.38
N GLN A 286 -5.67 -9.45 12.30
CA GLN A 286 -4.20 -9.31 12.20
C GLN A 286 -3.73 -8.42 11.02
N GLU A 287 -2.74 -7.57 11.29
CA GLU A 287 -1.97 -6.73 10.35
C GLU A 287 -2.53 -6.56 8.93
N GLY A 288 -3.51 -5.65 8.78
CA GLY A 288 -3.92 -5.20 7.46
C GLY A 288 -4.68 -6.21 6.62
N VAL A 289 -5.18 -7.32 7.18
CA VAL A 289 -6.00 -8.27 6.41
C VAL A 289 -7.50 -8.00 6.63
N LEU A 290 -8.26 -7.76 5.56
CA LEU A 290 -9.73 -7.90 5.61
C LEU A 290 -10.07 -9.36 5.31
N LYS A 291 -10.78 -10.02 6.23
CA LYS A 291 -11.28 -11.39 6.00
C LYS A 291 -12.77 -11.33 5.67
N PHE A 292 -13.16 -12.07 4.66
CA PHE A 292 -14.53 -12.24 4.22
C PHE A 292 -14.92 -13.69 4.43
N GLU A 293 -16.03 -13.92 5.12
CA GLU A 293 -16.59 -15.25 5.32
C GLU A 293 -18.06 -15.24 4.89
N ALA A 294 -18.42 -16.09 3.93
CA ALA A 294 -19.81 -16.37 3.62
C ALA A 294 -20.31 -17.45 4.59
N VAL A 295 -21.36 -17.17 5.35
CA VAL A 295 -21.93 -18.05 6.35
C VAL A 295 -23.38 -18.36 5.99
N SER A 296 -23.73 -19.63 5.93
CA SER A 296 -25.10 -20.09 5.74
C SER A 296 -25.48 -21.02 6.88
N GLN A 297 -26.61 -20.76 7.54
CA GLN A 297 -27.12 -21.57 8.66
C GLN A 297 -26.08 -21.83 9.77
N GLY A 298 -25.24 -20.83 10.06
CA GLY A 298 -24.18 -20.93 11.08
C GLY A 298 -22.92 -21.70 10.64
N LYS A 299 -22.85 -22.20 9.40
CA LYS A 299 -21.66 -22.83 8.81
C LYS A 299 -21.00 -21.91 7.80
N VAL A 300 -19.66 -21.86 7.80
CA VAL A 300 -18.92 -21.10 6.79
C VAL A 300 -18.87 -21.90 5.49
N VAL A 301 -19.31 -21.30 4.39
CA VAL A 301 -19.44 -21.89 3.05
C VAL A 301 -18.56 -21.18 2.01
N GLY A 302 -17.80 -20.18 2.43
CA GLY A 302 -16.79 -19.54 1.60
C GLY A 302 -15.93 -18.64 2.46
N LYS A 303 -14.62 -18.62 2.18
CA LYS A 303 -13.66 -17.74 2.85
C LYS A 303 -12.74 -17.13 1.81
N THR A 304 -12.46 -15.84 1.94
CA THR A 304 -11.39 -15.17 1.20
C THR A 304 -10.81 -14.03 2.03
N SER A 305 -9.62 -13.56 1.68
CA SER A 305 -8.96 -12.49 2.43
C SER A 305 -8.22 -11.51 1.51
N ILE A 306 -8.21 -10.24 1.91
CA ILE A 306 -7.49 -9.18 1.21
C ILE A 306 -6.42 -8.64 2.15
N ASN A 307 -5.16 -8.76 1.74
CA ASN A 307 -4.02 -8.17 2.43
C ASN A 307 -3.80 -6.72 1.98
N PHE A 308 -4.09 -5.76 2.87
CA PHE A 308 -3.63 -4.39 2.77
C PHE A 308 -2.24 -4.31 3.38
N HIS A 309 -1.20 -4.55 2.57
CA HIS A 309 0.10 -4.00 2.90
C HIS A 309 0.00 -2.47 2.82
N ARG A 310 -0.16 -1.81 3.98
CA ARG A 310 0.15 -0.39 4.09
C ARG A 310 1.67 -0.25 3.95
N PRO A 311 2.20 0.59 3.05
CA PRO A 311 3.44 1.27 3.38
C PRO A 311 3.11 2.12 4.61
N GLY A 312 3.58 1.68 5.78
CA GLY A 312 3.48 2.48 7.00
C GLY A 312 4.21 3.79 6.76
N PHE A 313 3.45 4.87 6.61
CA PHE A 313 3.93 6.21 6.90
C PHE A 313 3.73 6.41 8.40
N TYR A 314 4.81 6.21 9.15
CA TYR A 314 5.15 6.92 10.39
C TYR A 314 6.67 7.08 10.40
#